data_AF-A0A951CFE6-F1
#
_entry.id   AF-A0A951CFE6-F1
#
_cell.length_a   1.000
_cell.length_b   1.000
_cell.length_c   1.000
_cell.angle_alpha   90.00
_cell.angle_beta   90.00
_cell.angle_gamma   90.00
#
_symmetry.space_group_name_H-M   'P 1'
#
loop_
_entity.id
_entity.type
_entity.pdbx_description
1 polymer ?
#
loop_
_entity_poly.entity_id
_entity_poly.type
_entity_poly.pdbx_seq_one_letter_code
_entity_poly.pdbx_strand_id
1 'polypeptide(L)' 'GCCWRRGNGKIFYFRPGHETFPTYRQPEVLRVIRNGIAWAAPDRPRQIDACPNMKTSPEGIRQQR' A
#
# COMPACT_ATOMS: atom_id res chain seq x y z
N GLY A 1 12.44 6.11 -9.61
CA GLY A 1 11.55 6.01 -8.43
C GLY A 1 11.54 4.59 -7.97
N CYS A 2 11.21 4.33 -6.71
CA CYS A 2 11.15 2.98 -6.17
C CYS A 2 9.73 2.67 -5.70
N CYS A 3 9.31 1.43 -5.92
CA CYS A 3 7.98 0.93 -5.57
C CYS A 3 8.13 -0.21 -4.58
N TRP A 4 7.49 -0.11 -3.42
CA TRP A 4 7.47 -1.16 -2.41
C TRP A 4 6.05 -1.53 -2.03
N ARG A 5 5.90 -2.71 -1.40
CA ARG A 5 4.64 -3.17 -0.82
C ARG A 5 4.88 -3.53 0.64
N ARG A 6 4.00 -3.08 1.52
CA ARG A 6 4.04 -3.40 2.96
C ARG A 6 2.63 -3.74 3.44
N GLY A 7 2.41 -5.02 3.77
CA GLY A 7 1.06 -5.54 3.98
C GLY A 7 0.18 -5.25 2.76
N ASN A 8 -0.99 -4.64 3.00
CA ASN A 8 -1.90 -4.19 1.94
C ASN A 8 -1.54 -2.84 1.31
N GLY A 9 -0.52 -2.15 1.84
CA GLY A 9 -0.10 -0.84 1.35
C GLY A 9 0.90 -0.92 0.20
N LYS A 10 0.78 0.04 -0.73
CA LYS A 10 1.76 0.30 -1.79
C LYS A 10 2.47 1.62 -1.50
N ILE A 11 3.80 1.64 -1.64
CA ILE A 11 4.62 2.82 -1.36
C ILE A 11 5.33 3.20 -2.65
N PHE A 12 5.06 4.40 -3.14
CA PHE A 12 5.74 4.98 -4.30
C PHE A 12 6.66 6.09 -3.84
N TYR A 13 7.95 5.96 -4.14
CA TYR A 13 8.95 6.98 -3.84
C TYR A 13 9.50 7.61 -5.11
N PHE A 14 9.37 8.93 -5.17
CA PHE A 14 9.87 9.75 -6.24
C PHE A 14 10.50 11.00 -5.64
N ARG A 15 11.75 11.30 -6.01
CA ARG A 15 12.46 12.51 -5.58
C ARG A 15 12.62 13.48 -6.75
N PRO A 16 11.66 14.37 -6.99
CA PRO A 16 11.85 15.46 -7.93
C PRO A 16 12.50 16.67 -7.23
N GLY A 17 13.79 16.89 -7.51
CA GLY A 17 14.44 18.21 -7.44
C GLY A 17 14.79 18.79 -6.07
N HIS A 18 15.77 19.70 -6.10
CA HIS A 18 16.21 20.58 -5.01
C HIS A 18 15.30 21.82 -4.96
N GLU A 19 15.04 22.37 -3.76
CA GLU A 19 14.03 23.41 -3.51
C GLU A 19 14.20 24.69 -4.35
N THR A 20 15.43 24.95 -4.82
CA THR A 20 15.77 26.10 -5.68
C THR A 20 15.11 26.05 -7.07
N PHE A 21 14.69 24.88 -7.54
CA PHE A 21 14.16 24.73 -8.90
C PHE A 21 12.65 24.42 -8.88
N PRO A 22 11.87 24.99 -9.82
CA PRO A 22 10.42 24.75 -9.92
C PRO A 22 10.11 23.37 -10.54
N THR A 23 10.66 22.30 -9.97
CA THR A 23 10.58 20.93 -10.47
C THR A 23 9.14 20.42 -10.50
N TYR A 24 8.29 20.86 -9.57
CA TYR A 24 6.86 20.52 -9.53
C TYR A 24 5.99 21.24 -10.56
N ARG A 25 6.52 22.23 -11.30
CA ARG A 25 5.79 22.86 -12.42
C ARG A 25 6.00 22.15 -13.74
N GLN A 26 6.95 21.21 -13.81
CA GLN A 26 7.24 20.48 -15.03
C GLN A 26 6.12 19.46 -15.31
N PRO A 27 5.56 19.42 -16.53
CA PRO A 27 4.44 18.55 -16.85
C PRO A 27 4.78 17.06 -16.70
N GLU A 28 6.04 16.68 -16.98
CA GLU A 28 6.48 15.30 -16.84
C GLU A 28 6.56 14.84 -15.38
N VAL A 29 6.96 15.73 -14.48
CA VAL A 29 7.00 15.46 -13.03
C VAL A 29 5.59 15.24 -12.50
N LEU A 30 4.66 16.10 -12.90
CA LEU A 30 3.24 15.96 -12.56
C LEU A 30 2.65 14.67 -13.13
N ARG A 31 3.04 14.28 -14.35
CA ARG A 31 2.60 13.02 -14.98
C ARG A 31 3.07 11.80 -14.20
N VAL A 32 4.33 11.78 -13.75
CA VAL A 32 4.87 10.68 -12.92
C VAL A 32 4.15 10.60 -11.58
N ILE A 33 3.89 11.74 -10.94
CA ILE A 33 3.13 11.79 -9.68
C ILE A 33 1.71 11.26 -9.87
N ARG A 34 1.01 11.69 -10.94
CA ARG A 34 -0.34 11.22 -11.26
C ARG A 34 -0.38 9.69 -11.45
N ASN A 35 0.59 9.14 -12.19
CA ASN A 35 0.69 7.70 -12.39
C ASN A 35 1.03 6.96 -11.09
N GLY A 36 1.90 7.54 -10.26
CA GLY A 36 2.25 7.01 -8.94
C GLY A 36 1.04 6.93 -8.00
N ILE A 37 0.18 7.95 -8.01
CA ILE A 37 -1.09 7.96 -7.23
C ILE A 37 -2.03 6.86 -7.73
N ALA A 38 -2.23 6.75 -9.04
CA ALA A 38 -3.08 5.72 -9.62
C ALA A 38 -2.57 4.31 -9.29
N TRP A 39 -1.25 4.10 -9.32
CA TRP A 39 -0.62 2.84 -8.93
C TRP A 39 -0.77 2.55 -7.43
N ALA A 40 -0.63 3.56 -6.57
CA ALA A 40 -0.72 3.43 -5.12
C ALA A 40 -2.16 3.23 -4.60
N ALA A 41 -3.16 3.31 -5.46
CA ALA A 41 -4.55 3.03 -5.12
C ALA A 41 -4.67 1.62 -4.47
N PRO A 42 -5.47 1.47 -3.40
CA PRO A 42 -5.64 0.20 -2.71
C PRO A 42 -6.41 -0.80 -3.60
N ASP A 43 -5.86 -2.01 -3.78
CA ASP A 43 -6.51 -3.06 -4.58
C ASP A 43 -7.57 -3.83 -3.79
N ARG A 44 -7.48 -3.82 -2.45
CA ARG A 44 -8.33 -4.59 -1.54
C ARG A 44 -8.67 -3.76 -0.31
N PRO A 45 -9.84 -3.99 0.32
CA PRO A 45 -10.12 -3.42 1.63
C PRO A 45 -9.03 -3.85 2.62
N ARG A 46 -8.78 -3.00 3.63
CA ARG A 46 -7.74 -3.23 4.64
C ARG A 46 -7.96 -4.60 5.30
N GLN A 47 -7.20 -5.61 4.90
CA GLN A 47 -7.14 -6.87 5.62
C GLN A 47 -6.42 -6.56 6.93
N ILE A 48 -7.20 -6.52 8.00
CA ILE A 48 -6.66 -6.52 9.35
C ILE A 48 -6.15 -7.94 9.51
N ASP A 49 -4.83 -8.13 9.52
CA ASP A 49 -4.22 -9.41 9.83
C ASP A 49 -4.64 -9.76 11.26
N ALA A 50 -5.76 -10.48 11.35
CA ALA A 50 -6.46 -10.72 12.58
C ALA A 50 -5.63 -11.69 13.43
N CYS A 51 -4.87 -11.08 14.34
CA CYS A 51 -4.55 -11.49 15.69
C CYS A 51 -4.14 -12.96 15.93
N PRO A 52 -2.97 -13.20 16.56
CA PRO A 52 -2.38 -14.53 16.73
C PRO A 52 -3.11 -15.48 17.70
N ASN A 53 -4.21 -15.06 18.33
CA ASN A 53 -4.99 -15.89 19.25
C ASN A 53 -6.46 -15.99 18.80
N MET A 54 -6.68 -16.54 17.61
CA MET A 54 -8.01 -16.88 17.11
C MET A 54 -8.54 -18.08 17.92
N LYS A 55 -9.51 -17.83 18.82
CA LYS A 55 -10.09 -18.85 19.72
C LYS A 55 -10.93 -19.91 19.01
N THR A 56 -11.43 -19.58 17.82
CA THR A 56 -12.30 -20.45 17.03
C THR A 56 -11.43 -21.30 16.13
N SER A 57 -11.48 -22.63 16.30
CA SER A 57 -10.88 -23.56 15.34
C SER A 57 -11.60 -23.43 14.00
N PRO A 58 -10.89 -23.39 12.86
CA PRO A 58 -11.51 -23.47 11.53
C PRO A 58 -12.30 -24.77 11.31
N GLU A 59 -12.04 -25.80 12.12
CA GLU A 59 -12.71 -27.09 12.07
C GLU A 59 -13.75 -27.24 13.20
N GLY A 60 -14.82 -28.00 12.94
CA GLY A 60 -15.84 -28.29 13.95
C GLY A 60 -15.26 -29.09 15.13
N ILE A 61 -15.30 -28.50 16.33
CA ILE A 61 -14.83 -29.17 17.55
C ILE A 61 -15.72 -30.39 17.80
N ARG A 62 -15.18 -31.61 17.64
CA ARG A 62 -15.89 -32.85 17.93
C ARG A 62 -16.07 -32.97 19.45
N GLN A 63 -17.25 -32.56 19.93
CA GLN A 63 -17.67 -32.76 21.31
C GLN A 63 -17.64 -34.27 21.60
N GLN A 64 -16.71 -34.71 22.46
CA GLN A 64 -16.72 -36.08 22.96
C GLN A 64 -17.90 -36.22 23.94
N ARG A 65 -18.67 -37.28 23.76
CA ARG A 65 -19.80 -37.66 24.61
C ARG A 65 -19.32 -38.12 25.98
#